data_AF-A0A1Q1FKA3-F1
#
_entry.id   AF-A0A1Q1FKA3-F1
#
_cell.length_a   1.000
_cell.length_b   1.000
_cell.length_c   1.000
_cell.angle_alpha   90.00
_cell.angle_beta   90.00
_cell.angle_gamma   90.00
#
_symmetry.space_group_name_H-M   'P 1'
#
loop_
_entity.id
_entity.type
_entity.pdbx_description
1 polymer ?
#
loop_
_entity_poly.entity_id
_entity_poly.type
_entity_poly.pdbx_seq_one_letter_code
_entity_poly.pdbx_strand_id
1 'polypeptide(L)'
;MRVTSETIYEHDEHGEVLIIDVHHVFNEYDLKSGSGDLHSRVVRYTPNWDDYGPMPGSIQMTSTDDFREQLGDRVETFEPLQPQAETDK
;
A
#
# COMPACT_ATOMS: atom_id res chain seq x y z
N MET A 1 7.25 11.24 7.73
CA MET A 1 7.87 10.04 7.12
C MET A 1 7.43 9.87 5.66
N ARG A 2 8.27 9.31 4.77
CA ARG A 2 7.85 8.94 3.41
C ARG A 2 7.33 7.50 3.42
N VAL A 3 6.03 7.34 3.22
CA VAL A 3 5.40 6.02 3.07
C VAL A 3 5.86 5.40 1.75
N THR A 4 6.28 4.14 1.81
CA THR A 4 6.80 3.39 0.66
C THR A 4 5.90 2.18 0.46
N SER A 5 5.54 1.89 -0.80
CA SER A 5 4.79 0.70 -1.18
C SER A 5 5.60 -0.56 -0.90
N GLU A 6 4.91 -1.71 -0.85
CA GLU A 6 5.52 -3.04 -0.66
C GLU A 6 6.44 -3.10 0.56
N THR A 7 6.02 -2.44 1.64
CA THR A 7 6.80 -2.30 2.88
C THR A 7 5.88 -2.51 4.07
N ILE A 8 6.38 -3.18 5.10
CA ILE A 8 5.68 -3.41 6.37
C ILE A 8 6.11 -2.32 7.36
N TYR A 9 5.12 -1.72 8.01
CA TYR A 9 5.33 -0.72 9.07
C TYR A 9 4.52 -1.09 10.31
N GLU A 10 4.97 -0.62 11.47
CA GLU A 10 4.13 -0.56 12.66
C GLU A 10 3.03 0.49 12.49
N HIS A 11 1.87 0.20 13.08
CA HIS A 11 0.66 1.02 13.03
C HIS A 11 -0.05 0.96 14.38
N ASP A 12 -0.39 2.13 14.92
CA ASP A 12 -0.90 2.26 16.30
C ASP A 12 -2.18 1.43 16.55
N GLU A 13 -3.11 1.42 15.59
CA GLU A 13 -4.38 0.68 15.72
C GLU A 13 -4.29 -0.81 15.39
N HIS A 14 -3.38 -1.19 14.50
CA HIS A 14 -3.44 -2.47 13.80
C HIS A 14 -2.23 -3.38 14.04
N GLY A 15 -1.21 -2.90 14.75
CA GLY A 15 0.08 -3.60 14.84
C GLY A 15 0.83 -3.43 13.53
N GLU A 16 1.30 -4.51 12.92
CA GLU A 16 1.97 -4.39 11.62
C GLU A 16 0.96 -4.23 10.49
N VAL A 17 1.28 -3.39 9.50
CA VAL A 17 0.50 -3.21 8.28
C VAL A 17 1.39 -3.28 7.06
N LEU A 18 0.92 -3.97 6.03
CA LEU A 18 1.52 -3.97 4.70
C LEU A 18 1.00 -2.77 3.89
N ILE A 19 1.92 -1.90 3.45
CA ILE A 19 1.60 -0.88 2.47
C ILE A 19 1.56 -1.51 1.09
N ILE A 20 0.39 -1.43 0.47
CA ILE A 20 0.16 -1.96 -0.87
C ILE A 20 0.63 -0.93 -1.89
N ASP A 21 0.12 0.30 -1.81
CA ASP A 21 0.46 1.38 -2.73
C ASP A 21 0.11 2.78 -2.18
N VAL A 22 0.71 3.82 -2.76
CA VAL A 22 0.37 5.24 -2.54
C VAL A 22 -0.17 5.81 -3.84
N HIS A 23 -1.50 5.92 -3.93
CA HIS A 23 -2.18 6.44 -5.11
C HIS A 23 -2.24 7.97 -5.11
N HIS A 24 -2.04 8.55 -6.29
CA HIS A 24 -2.28 9.96 -6.55
C HIS A 24 -3.71 10.16 -7.06
N VAL A 25 -4.47 11.03 -6.39
CA VAL A 25 -5.82 11.43 -6.81
C VAL A 25 -5.71 12.81 -7.43
N PHE A 26 -6.16 12.95 -8.67
CA PHE A 26 -6.11 14.20 -9.43
C PHE A 26 -7.52 14.77 -9.60
N ASN A 27 -7.67 16.09 -9.57
CA ASN A 27 -8.92 16.76 -9.96
C ASN A 27 -9.16 16.59 -11.45
N GLU A 28 -8.11 16.76 -12.23
CA GLU A 28 -8.07 16.59 -13.68
C GLU A 28 -6.75 15.90 -14.04
N TYR A 29 -6.80 14.94 -14.96
CA TYR A 29 -5.61 14.20 -15.41
C TYR A 29 -5.57 14.16 -16.93
N ASP A 30 -4.49 14.69 -17.50
CA ASP A 30 -4.24 14.67 -18.93
C ASP A 30 -3.42 13.42 -19.30
N LEU A 31 -4.06 12.51 -20.04
CA LEU A 31 -3.45 11.25 -20.46
C LEU A 31 -2.27 11.42 -21.44
N LYS A 32 -2.18 12.55 -22.16
CA LYS A 32 -1.14 12.76 -23.20
C LYS A 32 0.19 13.21 -22.58
N SER A 33 0.11 14.10 -21.60
CA SER A 33 1.23 14.63 -20.83
C SER A 33 1.61 13.69 -19.68
N GLY A 34 0.69 12.83 -19.24
CA GLY A 34 0.89 11.98 -18.07
C GLY A 34 0.95 12.79 -16.77
N SER A 35 0.21 13.89 -16.72
CA SER A 35 0.22 14.84 -15.61
C SER A 35 -1.15 15.46 -15.38
N GLY A 36 -1.36 16.04 -14.21
CA GLY A 36 -2.64 16.62 -13.83
C GLY A 36 -2.57 17.41 -12.54
N ASP A 37 -3.69 18.05 -12.20
CA ASP A 37 -3.81 18.82 -10.97
C ASP A 37 -4.03 17.87 -9.78
N LEU A 38 -2.95 17.60 -9.06
CA LEU A 38 -2.97 16.71 -7.90
C LEU A 38 -3.89 17.28 -6.82
N HIS A 39 -4.92 16.52 -6.47
CA HIS A 39 -5.87 16.85 -5.41
C HIS A 39 -5.40 16.32 -4.07
N SER A 40 -5.11 15.02 -4.00
CA SER A 40 -4.72 14.35 -2.77
C SER A 40 -3.89 13.10 -3.02
N ARG A 41 -3.35 12.52 -1.94
CA ARG A 41 -2.68 11.22 -1.96
C ARG A 41 -3.35 10.30 -0.95
N VAL A 42 -3.65 9.10 -1.40
CA VAL A 42 -4.23 8.06 -0.55
C VAL A 42 -3.29 6.89 -0.46
N VAL A 43 -3.17 6.33 0.74
CA VAL A 43 -2.43 5.09 0.97
C VAL A 43 -3.41 3.94 1.02
N ARG A 44 -3.05 2.85 0.34
CA ARG A 44 -3.74 1.57 0.41
C ARG A 44 -2.89 0.65 1.24
N TYR A 45 -3.45 0.11 2.30
CA TYR A 45 -2.74 -0.78 3.22
C TYR A 45 -3.63 -1.92 3.66
N THR A 46 -3.05 -2.95 4.27
CA THR A 46 -3.80 -4.01 4.91
C THR A 46 -3.17 -4.41 6.24
N PRO A 47 -3.97 -4.71 7.27
CA PRO A 47 -3.52 -5.38 8.48
C PRO A 47 -3.51 -6.92 8.34
N ASN A 48 -3.94 -7.47 7.20
CA ASN A 48 -4.06 -8.90 6.98
C ASN A 48 -3.55 -9.29 5.58
N TRP A 49 -2.39 -9.93 5.55
CA TRP A 49 -1.75 -10.44 4.35
C TRP A 49 -1.14 -11.82 4.63
N ASP A 50 -0.90 -12.57 3.56
CA ASP A 50 -0.02 -13.74 3.58
C ASP A 50 1.24 -13.48 2.74
N ASP A 51 2.00 -14.54 2.49
CA ASP A 51 3.21 -14.51 1.69
C ASP A 51 2.97 -14.12 0.22
N TYR A 52 1.72 -14.06 -0.26
CA TYR A 52 1.37 -13.62 -1.61
C TYR A 52 0.86 -12.18 -1.65
N GLY A 53 0.33 -11.67 -0.53
CA GLY A 53 -0.07 -10.29 -0.37
C GLY A 53 -1.40 -10.12 0.38
N PRO A 54 -2.15 -9.03 0.12
CA PRO A 54 -3.31 -8.68 0.91
C PRO A 54 -4.43 -9.72 0.77
N MET A 55 -5.01 -10.14 1.90
CA MET A 55 -6.18 -11.01 1.91
C MET A 55 -7.37 -10.34 1.21
N PRO A 56 -8.22 -11.08 0.48
CA PRO A 56 -9.41 -10.51 -0.17
C PRO A 56 -10.30 -9.75 0.84
N GLY A 57 -10.63 -8.50 0.50
CA GLY A 57 -11.49 -7.64 1.34
C GLY A 57 -10.81 -7.00 2.56
N SER A 58 -9.50 -7.22 2.77
CA SER A 58 -8.75 -6.64 3.89
C SER A 58 -8.18 -5.23 3.62
N ILE A 59 -8.20 -4.79 2.36
CA ILE A 59 -7.59 -3.54 1.93
C ILE A 59 -8.36 -2.36 2.51
N GLN A 60 -7.64 -1.52 3.24
CA GLN A 60 -8.12 -0.23 3.72
C GLN A 60 -7.50 0.92 2.91
N MET A 61 -8.16 2.07 2.96
CA MET A 61 -7.68 3.30 2.31
C MET A 61 -7.88 4.49 3.23
N THR A 62 -6.88 5.36 3.30
CA THR A 62 -6.98 6.63 4.00
C THR A 62 -6.07 7.67 3.34
N SER A 63 -6.16 8.93 3.76
CA SER A 63 -5.25 9.96 3.29
C SER A 63 -3.82 9.66 3.77
N THR A 64 -2.82 10.01 2.96
CA THR A 64 -1.42 9.79 3.37
C THR A 64 -1.05 10.64 4.59
N ASP A 65 -1.73 11.76 4.80
CA ASP A 65 -1.46 12.65 5.92
C ASP A 65 -1.99 12.06 7.24
N ASP A 66 -3.25 11.61 7.27
CA ASP A 66 -3.82 10.93 8.46
C ASP A 66 -3.08 9.63 8.80
N PHE A 67 -2.64 8.90 7.77
CA PHE A 67 -1.92 7.65 7.97
C PHE A 67 -0.53 7.85 8.59
N ARG A 68 0.15 8.95 8.25
CA ARG A 68 1.49 9.24 8.79
C ARG A 68 1.47 9.51 10.29
N GLU A 69 0.34 9.99 10.82
CA GLU A 69 0.19 10.23 12.24
C GLU A 69 0.09 8.93 13.04
N GLN A 70 -0.31 7.83 12.39
CA GLN A 70 -0.53 6.50 12.99
C GLN A 70 0.59 5.50 12.69
N LEU A 71 1.56 5.90 11.85
CA LEU A 71 2.67 5.05 11.44
C LEU A 71 3.82 5.13 12.45
N GLY A 72 4.24 3.95 12.93
CA GLY A 72 5.46 3.75 13.69
C GLY A 72 6.66 3.48 12.78
N ASP A 73 7.59 2.65 13.27
CA ASP A 73 8.82 2.36 12.55
C ASP A 73 8.59 1.47 11.31
N ARG A 74 9.52 1.56 10.35
CA ARG A 74 9.59 0.60 9.24
C ARG A 74 10.13 -0.71 9.78
N VAL A 75 9.39 -1.79 9.53
CA VAL A 75 9.79 -3.16 9.92
C VAL A 75 10.68 -3.75 8.84
N GLU A 76 10.12 -4.02 7.65
CA GLU A 76 10.85 -4.65 6.55
C GLU A 76 10.21 -4.38 5.17
N THR A 77 10.88 -4.82 4.11
CA THR A 77 10.31 -4.83 2.76
C THR A 77 9.49 -6.11 2.57
N PHE A 78 8.31 -6.00 1.97
CA PHE A 78 7.50 -7.16 1.63
C PHE A 78 7.93 -7.75 0.29
N GLU A 79 8.28 -9.04 0.28
CA GLU A 79 8.67 -9.78 -0.92
C GLU A 79 7.67 -10.91 -1.17
N PRO A 80 6.69 -10.74 -2.08
CA PRO A 80 5.68 -11.76 -2.32
C PRO A 80 6.30 -13.01 -2.96
N LEU A 81 5.82 -14.18 -2.52
CA LEU A 81 6.15 -15.44 -3.17
C LEU A 81 5.66 -15.43 -4.61
N GLN A 82 6.52 -15.88 -5.51
CA GLN A 82 6.12 -16.10 -6.89
C GLN A 82 5.24 -17.34 -6.96
N PRO A 83 4.11 -17.31 -7.70
CA PRO A 83 3.29 -18.49 -7.91
C PRO A 83 4.15 -19.61 -8.48
N GLN A 84 4.32 -20.69 -7.72
CA GLN A 84 4.88 -21.91 -8.27
C GLN A 84 3.78 -22.54 -9.12
N ALA A 85 3.88 -22.38 -10.44
CA ALA A 85 3.08 -23.19 -11.34
C ALA A 85 3.51 -24.65 -11.12
N GLU A 86 2.69 -25.42 -10.40
CA GLU A 86 2.79 -26.87 -10.44
C GLU A 86 2.55 -27.27 -11.90
N THR A 87 3.63 -27.56 -12.63
CA THR A 87 3.51 -28.29 -13.89
C THR A 87 3.06 -29.69 -13.53
N ASP A 88 1.74 -29.89 -13.51
CA ASP A 88 1.11 -31.19 -13.53
C ASP A 88 1.75 -32.01 -14.65
N LYS A 89 2.25 -33.20 -14.32
CA LYS A 89 3.09 -34.03 -15.18
C LYS A 89 2.39 -35.33 -15.52
#